data_AF-A0A4Q3ED02-F1
#
_entry.id   AF-A0A4Q3ED02-F1
#
_cell.length_a   1.000
_cell.length_b   1.000
_cell.length_c   1.000
_cell.angle_alpha   90.00
_cell.angle_beta   90.00
_cell.angle_gamma   90.00
#
_symmetry.space_group_name_H-M   'P 1'
#
loop_
_entity.id
_entity.type
_entity.pdbx_description
1 polymer ?
#
loop_
_entity_poly.entity_id
_entity_poly.type
_entity_poly.pdbx_seq_one_letter_code
_entity_poly.pdbx_strand_id
1 'polypeptide(L)' 'MAKLIFGGTEENVVTREEFPLAKAQDVLKDEVVAVIGYGVQGPGQALN' A
#
# COMPACT_ATOMS: atom_id res chain seq x y z
N MET A 1 -8.48 -2.18 -10.62
CA MET A 1 -7.66 -3.39 -10.68
C MET A 1 -7.38 -3.67 -12.13
N ALA A 2 -6.14 -3.44 -12.53
CA ALA A 2 -5.64 -3.83 -13.83
C ALA A 2 -5.34 -5.33 -13.85
N LYS A 3 -5.57 -5.98 -14.99
CA LYS A 3 -5.08 -7.34 -15.26
C LYS A 3 -3.76 -7.24 -16.00
N LEU A 4 -2.68 -7.74 -15.41
CA LEU A 4 -1.33 -7.68 -15.97
C LEU A 4 -0.77 -9.09 -16.13
N ILE A 5 0.05 -9.31 -17.16
CA ILE A 5 0.65 -10.62 -17.44
C ILE A 5 2.12 -10.63 -17.00
N PHE A 6 2.46 -11.53 -16.07
CA PHE A 6 3.83 -11.77 -15.61
C PHE A 6 4.23 -13.22 -15.90
N GLY A 7 5.26 -13.41 -16.75
CA GLY A 7 5.75 -14.76 -17.08
C GLY A 7 4.68 -15.69 -17.67
N GLY A 8 3.65 -15.14 -18.32
CA GLY A 8 2.53 -15.90 -18.89
C GLY A 8 1.33 -16.12 -17.94
N THR A 9 1.40 -15.65 -16.70
CA THR A 9 0.30 -15.70 -15.73
C THR A 9 -0.42 -14.35 -15.69
N GLU A 10 -1.76 -14.35 -15.77
CA GLU A 10 -2.57 -13.15 -15.58
C GLU A 10 -2.79 -12.90 -14.08
N GLU A 11 -2.41 -11.71 -13.59
CA GLU A 11 -2.53 -11.30 -12.19
C GLU A 11 -3.36 -10.02 -12.05
N ASN A 12 -4.06 -9.89 -10.92
CA ASN A 12 -4.80 -8.67 -10.57
C ASN A 12 -3.87 -7.72 -9.82
N VAL A 13 -3.63 -6.55 -10.40
CA VAL A 13 -2.73 -5.54 -9.84
C VAL A 13 -3.51 -4.26 -9.56
N VAL A 14 -3.24 -3.67 -8.39
CA VAL A 14 -3.73 -2.34 -8.04
C VAL A 14 -2.61 -1.34 -8.31
N THR A 15 -2.85 -0.40 -9.21
CA THR A 15 -1.86 0.65 -9.49
C THR A 15 -2.00 1.82 -8.53
N ARG A 16 -0.99 2.69 -8.48
CA ARG A 16 -0.99 3.88 -7.62
C ARG A 16 -2.04 4.91 -8.05
N GLU A 17 -2.39 4.96 -9.34
CA GLU A 17 -3.47 5.79 -9.85
C GLU A 17 -4.84 5.28 -9.38
N GLU A 18 -5.00 3.95 -9.27
CA GLU A 18 -6.25 3.32 -8.79
C GLU A 18 -6.42 3.39 -7.27
N PHE A 19 -5.30 3.42 -6.54
CA PHE A 19 -5.26 3.50 -5.08
C PHE A 19 -4.20 4.51 -4.60
N PRO A 20 -4.49 5.81 -4.71
CA PRO A 20 -3.57 6.85 -4.28
C PRO A 20 -3.52 6.96 -2.75
N LEU A 21 -2.51 7.67 -2.24
CA LEU A 21 -2.32 7.89 -0.80
C LEU A 21 -3.56 8.53 -0.14
N ALA A 22 -4.19 9.51 -0.79
CA ALA A 22 -5.40 10.15 -0.26
C ALA A 22 -6.55 9.17 -0.05
N LYS A 23 -6.69 8.17 -0.93
CA LYS A 23 -7.69 7.10 -0.77
C LYS A 23 -7.32 6.17 0.37
N ALA A 24 -6.03 5.82 0.52
CA ALA A 24 -5.55 5.03 1.64
C ALA A 24 -5.84 5.70 2.99
N GLN A 25 -5.61 7.02 3.06
CA GLN A 25 -5.90 7.83 4.25
C GLN A 25 -7.40 7.90 4.56
N ASP A 26 -8.27 8.09 3.56
CA ASP A 26 -9.72 8.09 3.78
C ASP A 26 -10.24 6.72 4.25
N VAL A 27 -9.68 5.62 3.73
CA VAL A 27 -10.04 4.25 4.14
C VAL A 27 -9.65 4.00 5.61
N LEU A 28 -8.53 4.54 6.06
CA LEU A 28 -7.99 4.30 7.42
C LEU A 28 -8.28 5.44 8.40
N LYS A 29 -9.12 6.41 8.04
CA LYS A 29 -9.32 7.65 8.82
C LYS A 29 -9.81 7.43 10.26
N ASP A 30 -10.49 6.31 10.49
CA ASP A 30 -11.07 5.96 11.79
C ASP A 30 -10.23 4.91 12.54
N GLU A 31 -9.05 4.56 12.00
CA GLU A 31 -8.17 3.52 12.52
C GLU A 31 -6.88 4.10 13.11
N VAL A 32 -6.26 3.37 14.05
CA VAL A 32 -4.93 3.70 14.57
C VAL A 32 -3.90 2.76 13.95
N VAL A 33 -2.98 3.30 13.15
CA VAL A 33 -1.86 2.54 12.57
C VAL A 33 -0.68 2.59 13.55
N ALA A 34 -0.43 1.47 14.23
CA ALA A 34 0.70 1.34 15.15
C ALA A 34 1.91 0.68 14.46
N VAL A 35 3.03 1.41 14.38
CA VAL A 35 4.30 0.86 13.91
C VAL A 35 5.08 0.30 15.10
N ILE A 36 5.19 -1.03 15.18
CA ILE A 36 5.86 -1.71 16.29
C ILE A 36 7.27 -2.13 15.88
N GLY A 37 8.27 -1.54 16.54
CA GLY A 37 9.68 -1.77 16.26
C GLY A 37 10.29 -0.67 15.38
N TYR A 38 11.59 -0.41 15.61
CA TYR A 38 12.31 0.70 14.98
C TYR A 38 13.66 0.25 14.38
N GLY A 39 13.68 -0.94 13.78
CA GLY A 39 14.76 -1.37 12.88
C GLY A 39 14.65 -0.67 11.53
N VAL A 40 15.36 -1.12 10.49
CA VAL A 40 15.43 -0.42 9.18
C VAL A 40 14.06 -0.09 8.56
N GLN A 41 13.09 -1.00 8.67
CA GLN A 41 11.76 -0.80 8.08
C GLN A 41 10.84 0.11 8.90
N GLY A 42 11.09 0.27 10.20
CA GLY A 42 10.24 1.06 11.11
C GLY A 42 10.17 2.55 10.70
N PRO A 43 11.30 3.26 10.61
CA PRO A 43 11.34 4.63 10.12
C PRO A 43 10.85 4.75 8.68
N GLY A 44 11.21 3.80 7.81
CA GLY A 44 10.84 3.82 6.40
C GLY A 44 9.32 3.74 6.19
N GLN A 45 8.62 2.90 6.95
CA GLN A 45 7.17 2.77 6.82
C GLN A 45 6.41 3.85 7.61
N ALA A 46 6.94 4.30 8.75
CA ALA A 46 6.29 5.33 9.56
C ALA A 46 6.34 6.73 8.93
N LEU A 47 7.31 6.99 8.05
CA LEU A 47 7.54 8.31 7.44
C LEU A 47 7.13 8.39 5.95
N ASN A 48 6.71 7.28 5.35
CA ASN A 48 6.13 7.24 4.00
C ASN A 48 4.64 7.60 4.02
#